data_AF-A0A497LW46-F1
#
_entry.id   AF-A0A497LW46-F1
#
_cell.length_a   1.000
_cell.length_b   1.000
_cell.length_c   1.000
_cell.angle_alpha   90.00
_cell.angle_beta   90.00
_cell.angle_gamma   90.00
#
_symmetry.space_group_name_H-M   'P 1'
#
loop_
_entity.id
_entity.type
_entity.pdbx_description
1 polymer ?
#
loop_
_entity_poly.entity_id
_entity_poly.type
_entity_poly.pdbx_seq_one_letter_code
_entity_poly.pdbx_strand_id
1 'polypeptide(L)'
;MSLANVVSSGLKSAGGVKLFEEIVDLLGAKDLTEAGSRYLRLKLLETLVGEKWVRDIFTYFENPDLIESIAKPPAIPYHPRQLAGIYFKVMDKTVEASAYLGEEMGSEAIMEMISESMSSALESNYNAALQTILNVWRGCLPPDLSVAQTMGMRIDSVDTKYATSVLAPTSALPYTILEALTQGANNRLQQLYTNLDNAYGELIAQKNALMRSFLTAFSEFYLTLINDLVFDSIYFVERVENYANTA
;
A
#
# COMPACT_ATOMS: atom_id res chain seq x y z
N MET A 1 -10.75 -28.29 -26.50
CA MET A 1 -10.80 -28.34 -27.98
C MET A 1 -11.05 -26.93 -28.47
N SER A 2 -10.11 -26.41 -29.23
CA SER A 2 -9.89 -24.98 -29.48
C SER A 2 -10.81 -24.42 -30.57
N LEU A 3 -11.20 -23.15 -30.42
CA LEU A 3 -11.91 -22.31 -31.41
C LEU A 3 -11.31 -22.38 -32.83
N ALA A 4 -10.05 -22.81 -32.98
CA ALA A 4 -9.38 -22.98 -34.26
C ALA A 4 -10.10 -23.92 -35.24
N ASN A 5 -10.84 -24.92 -34.75
CA ASN A 5 -11.49 -25.91 -35.62
C ASN A 5 -12.87 -25.48 -36.15
N VAL A 6 -13.49 -24.45 -35.55
CA VAL A 6 -14.75 -23.88 -36.08
C VAL A 6 -14.45 -22.87 -37.19
N VAL A 7 -13.28 -22.24 -37.16
CA VAL A 7 -12.83 -21.30 -38.20
C VAL A 7 -12.43 -22.02 -39.49
N SER A 8 -11.94 -23.26 -39.43
CA SER A 8 -11.43 -23.94 -40.63
C SER A 8 -12.51 -24.58 -41.53
N SER A 9 -13.74 -24.79 -41.05
CA SER A 9 -14.78 -25.47 -41.85
C SER A 9 -15.78 -24.53 -42.54
N GLY A 10 -15.83 -23.26 -42.16
CA GLY A 10 -16.63 -22.22 -42.85
C GLY A 10 -15.86 -21.45 -43.93
N LEU A 11 -14.55 -21.64 -44.03
CA LEU A 11 -13.63 -20.90 -44.90
C LEU A 11 -13.42 -21.55 -46.28
N LYS A 12 -14.44 -22.24 -46.79
CA LYS A 12 -14.52 -22.62 -48.19
C LYS A 12 -15.84 -22.07 -48.73
N SER A 13 -15.73 -21.08 -49.60
CA SER A 13 -16.80 -20.40 -50.33
C SER A 13 -17.75 -19.51 -49.52
N ALA A 14 -17.27 -18.34 -49.08
CA ALA A 14 -18.00 -17.07 -49.14
C ALA A 14 -17.14 -15.92 -48.57
N GLY A 15 -16.62 -15.08 -49.47
CA GLY A 15 -16.29 -13.66 -49.29
C GLY A 15 -15.61 -13.20 -47.99
N GLY A 16 -14.28 -13.28 -47.92
CA GLY A 16 -13.48 -12.42 -47.02
C GLY A 16 -13.67 -10.93 -47.30
N VAL A 17 -14.19 -10.58 -48.48
CA VAL A 17 -14.60 -9.22 -48.87
C VAL A 17 -15.87 -8.77 -48.14
N LYS A 18 -16.83 -9.67 -47.89
CA LYS A 18 -18.11 -9.32 -47.23
C LYS A 18 -17.97 -9.07 -45.74
N LEU A 19 -17.09 -9.82 -45.08
CA LEU A 19 -16.76 -9.59 -43.66
C LEU A 19 -15.98 -8.29 -43.46
N PHE A 20 -15.13 -7.92 -44.44
CA PHE A 20 -14.43 -6.64 -44.46
C PHE A 20 -15.40 -5.49 -44.74
N GLU A 21 -16.31 -5.64 -45.70
CA GLU A 21 -17.36 -4.65 -46.02
C GLU A 21 -18.32 -4.44 -44.84
N GLU A 22 -18.78 -5.50 -44.17
CA GLU A 22 -19.65 -5.38 -42.99
C GLU A 22 -18.94 -4.72 -41.79
N ILE A 23 -17.64 -4.97 -41.60
CA ILE A 23 -16.84 -4.31 -40.55
C ILE A 23 -16.55 -2.84 -40.91
N VAL A 24 -16.32 -2.54 -42.20
CA VAL A 24 -16.08 -1.18 -42.73
C VAL A 24 -17.35 -0.33 -42.70
N ASP A 25 -18.52 -0.92 -42.95
CA ASP A 25 -19.82 -0.26 -42.82
C ASP A 25 -20.24 -0.06 -41.35
N LEU A 26 -19.87 -0.98 -40.45
CA LEU A 26 -20.22 -0.89 -39.02
C LEU A 26 -19.38 0.15 -38.25
N LEU A 27 -18.16 0.45 -38.70
CA LEU A 27 -17.19 1.28 -37.98
C LEU A 27 -16.78 2.58 -38.70
N GLY A 28 -17.42 2.91 -39.83
CA GLY A 28 -17.11 4.12 -40.59
C GLY A 28 -15.81 3.98 -41.39
N ALA A 29 -15.92 3.91 -42.71
CA ALA A 29 -14.82 3.64 -43.62
C ALA A 29 -13.60 4.57 -43.51
N LYS A 30 -13.79 5.78 -42.97
CA LYS A 30 -12.71 6.77 -42.79
C LYS A 30 -11.84 6.44 -41.58
N ASP A 31 -12.44 6.02 -40.47
CA ASP A 31 -11.72 5.75 -39.23
C ASP A 31 -10.96 4.41 -39.32
N LEU A 32 -11.51 3.43 -40.05
CA LEU A 32 -10.89 2.12 -40.26
C LEU A 32 -9.70 2.17 -41.23
N THR A 33 -9.76 3.04 -42.24
CA THR A 33 -8.64 3.25 -43.17
C THR A 33 -7.48 4.00 -42.50
N GLU A 34 -7.79 5.02 -41.68
CA GLU A 34 -6.79 5.71 -40.87
C GLU A 34 -6.16 4.79 -39.81
N ALA A 35 -6.98 4.06 -39.03
CA ALA A 35 -6.49 3.10 -38.04
C ALA A 35 -5.68 1.95 -38.67
N GLY A 36 -6.14 1.41 -39.81
CA GLY A 36 -5.42 0.39 -40.57
C GLY A 36 -4.08 0.91 -41.08
N SER A 37 -4.02 2.16 -41.55
CA SER A 37 -2.76 2.78 -41.98
C SER A 37 -1.77 2.95 -40.83
N ARG A 38 -2.24 3.36 -39.65
CA ARG A 38 -1.42 3.51 -38.43
C ARG A 38 -0.88 2.17 -37.97
N TYR A 39 -1.71 1.13 -37.96
CA TYR A 39 -1.29 -0.23 -37.64
C TYR A 39 -0.22 -0.76 -38.60
N LEU A 40 -0.40 -0.50 -39.91
CA LEU A 40 0.56 -0.93 -40.93
C LEU A 40 1.90 -0.19 -40.79
N ARG A 41 1.88 1.12 -40.48
CA ARG A 41 3.10 1.89 -40.15
C ARG A 41 3.79 1.37 -38.90
N LEU A 42 3.03 1.02 -37.85
CA LEU A 42 3.57 0.40 -36.64
C LEU A 42 4.25 -0.95 -36.94
N LYS A 43 3.60 -1.81 -37.71
CA LYS A 43 4.17 -3.11 -38.13
C LYS A 43 5.40 -2.95 -39.02
N LEU A 44 5.42 -1.94 -39.90
CA LEU A 44 6.61 -1.59 -40.68
C LEU A 44 7.75 -1.11 -39.80
N LEU A 45 7.48 -0.27 -38.80
CA LEU A 45 8.50 0.19 -37.85
C LEU A 45 9.05 -0.96 -36.99
N GLU A 46 8.17 -1.84 -36.50
CA GLU A 46 8.56 -3.06 -35.78
C GLU A 46 9.45 -3.97 -36.65
N THR A 47 9.20 -4.02 -37.97
CA THR A 47 9.97 -4.85 -38.90
C THR A 47 11.29 -4.18 -39.33
N LEU A 48 11.30 -2.86 -39.53
CA LEU A 48 12.44 -2.11 -40.07
C LEU A 48 13.46 -1.73 -38.99
N VAL A 49 13.00 -1.35 -37.80
CA VAL A 49 13.85 -0.86 -36.71
C VAL A 49 13.92 -1.85 -35.54
N GLY A 50 12.92 -2.74 -35.43
CA GLY A 50 12.86 -3.76 -34.38
C GLY A 50 12.52 -3.18 -33.01
N GLU A 51 12.36 -4.08 -32.03
CA GLU A 51 12.20 -3.73 -30.61
C GLU A 51 13.35 -2.89 -30.06
N LYS A 52 14.50 -2.90 -30.74
CA LYS A 52 15.69 -2.14 -30.37
C LYS A 52 15.37 -0.65 -30.20
N TRP A 53 14.56 -0.07 -31.09
CA TRP A 53 14.25 1.36 -31.02
C TRP A 53 13.48 1.74 -29.75
N VAL A 54 12.44 0.97 -29.39
CA VAL A 54 11.70 1.17 -28.13
C VAL A 54 12.59 0.88 -26.92
N ARG A 55 13.39 -0.18 -26.99
CA ARG A 55 14.30 -0.58 -25.91
C ARG A 55 15.35 0.48 -25.62
N ASP A 56 15.85 1.18 -26.64
CA ASP A 56 16.84 2.24 -26.45
C ASP A 56 16.30 3.36 -25.56
N ILE A 57 14.99 3.68 -25.65
CA ILE A 57 14.34 4.65 -24.75
C ILE A 57 14.52 4.24 -23.29
N PHE A 58 14.13 3.01 -22.93
CA PHE A 58 14.27 2.49 -21.56
C PHE A 58 15.73 2.30 -21.14
N THR A 59 16.61 1.93 -22.09
CA THR A 59 18.04 1.73 -21.85
C THR A 59 18.72 3.04 -21.41
N TYR A 60 18.33 4.18 -21.97
CA TYR A 60 18.84 5.48 -21.55
C TYR A 60 18.44 5.84 -20.11
N PHE A 61 17.23 5.46 -19.68
CA PHE A 61 16.78 5.66 -18.29
C PHE A 61 17.49 4.71 -17.31
N GLU A 62 17.69 3.44 -17.69
CA GLU A 62 18.32 2.44 -16.82
C GLU A 62 19.83 2.64 -16.68
N ASN A 63 20.52 3.08 -17.74
CA ASN A 63 21.97 3.24 -17.76
C ASN A 63 22.40 4.53 -18.47
N PRO A 64 22.31 5.69 -17.80
CA PRO A 64 22.71 6.97 -18.39
C PRO A 64 24.23 7.13 -18.54
N ASP A 65 25.03 6.22 -17.99
CA ASP A 65 26.48 6.22 -18.23
C ASP A 65 26.79 5.90 -19.71
N LEU A 66 25.83 5.32 -20.45
CA LEU A 66 25.89 5.16 -21.90
C LEU A 66 25.80 6.49 -22.67
N ILE A 67 25.23 7.52 -22.04
CA ILE A 67 25.08 8.86 -22.63
C ILE A 67 26.30 9.71 -22.26
N GLU A 68 26.58 9.81 -20.96
CA GLU A 68 27.71 10.58 -20.44
C GLU A 68 28.26 9.90 -19.19
N SER A 69 29.51 9.42 -19.26
CA SER A 69 30.19 8.78 -18.13
C SER A 69 30.76 9.86 -17.20
N ILE A 70 30.03 10.17 -16.13
CA ILE A 70 30.41 11.16 -15.12
C ILE A 70 30.28 10.53 -13.73
N ALA A 71 31.18 10.91 -12.82
CA ALA A 71 31.08 10.54 -11.42
C ALA A 71 29.76 11.06 -10.81
N LYS A 72 28.93 10.13 -10.35
CA LYS A 72 27.62 10.43 -9.76
C LYS A 72 27.78 11.10 -8.39
N PRO A 73 26.90 12.04 -8.01
CA PRO A 73 26.88 12.60 -6.66
C PRO A 73 26.65 11.49 -5.61
N PRO A 74 27.21 11.60 -4.38
CA PRO A 74 27.07 10.56 -3.36
C PRO A 74 25.64 10.22 -2.95
N ALA A 75 24.72 11.17 -3.10
CA ALA A 75 23.34 11.08 -2.63
C ALA A 75 22.31 10.92 -3.76
N ILE A 76 22.70 11.01 -5.04
CA ILE A 76 21.77 11.02 -6.17
C ILE A 76 22.29 10.03 -7.22
N PRO A 77 21.44 9.09 -7.69
CA PRO A 77 21.85 8.07 -8.65
C PRO A 77 22.23 8.62 -10.03
N TYR A 78 21.83 9.87 -10.34
CA TYR A 78 22.08 10.52 -11.62
C TYR A 78 22.69 11.91 -11.43
N HIS A 79 23.68 12.23 -12.26
CA HIS A 79 24.21 13.58 -12.34
C HIS A 79 23.25 14.50 -13.12
N PRO A 80 23.07 15.79 -12.80
CA PRO A 80 22.18 16.68 -13.55
C PRO A 80 22.44 16.72 -15.07
N ARG A 81 23.71 16.61 -15.50
CA ARG A 81 24.07 16.49 -16.92
C ARG A 81 23.55 15.21 -17.57
N GLN A 82 23.57 14.08 -16.85
CA GLN A 82 23.01 12.82 -17.31
C GLN A 82 21.49 12.91 -17.50
N LEU A 83 20.78 13.60 -16.59
CA LEU A 83 19.34 13.85 -16.74
C LEU A 83 19.02 14.67 -17.99
N ALA A 84 19.80 15.73 -18.26
CA ALA A 84 19.66 16.49 -19.50
C ALA A 84 19.96 15.64 -20.75
N GLY A 85 20.98 14.76 -20.66
CA GLY A 85 21.32 13.83 -21.74
C GLY A 85 20.21 12.83 -22.03
N ILE A 86 19.57 12.27 -21.01
CA ILE A 86 18.39 11.40 -21.16
C ILE A 86 17.28 12.17 -21.89
N TYR A 87 16.95 13.39 -21.44
CA TYR A 87 15.91 14.19 -22.07
C TYR A 87 16.15 14.34 -23.58
N PHE A 88 17.33 14.79 -24.01
CA PHE A 88 17.62 14.95 -25.43
C PHE A 88 17.62 13.62 -26.21
N LYS A 89 18.11 12.52 -25.63
CA LYS A 89 18.10 11.21 -26.29
C LYS A 89 16.70 10.63 -26.49
N VAL A 90 15.80 10.87 -25.54
CA VAL A 90 14.40 10.46 -25.70
C VAL A 90 13.68 11.40 -26.67
N MET A 91 13.97 12.70 -26.67
CA MET A 91 13.47 13.65 -27.70
C MET A 91 13.87 13.21 -29.12
N ASP A 92 15.12 12.78 -29.33
CA ASP A 92 15.58 12.24 -30.61
C ASP A 92 14.73 11.03 -31.04
N LYS A 93 14.43 10.12 -30.10
CA LYS A 93 13.57 8.96 -30.36
C LYS A 93 12.15 9.35 -30.69
N THR A 94 11.60 10.38 -30.07
CA THR A 94 10.28 10.91 -30.42
C THR A 94 10.25 11.48 -31.82
N VAL A 95 11.27 12.25 -32.22
CA VAL A 95 11.37 12.77 -33.60
C VAL A 95 11.45 11.62 -34.61
N GLU A 96 12.22 10.57 -34.31
CA GLU A 96 12.25 9.34 -35.11
C GLU A 96 10.86 8.69 -35.19
N ALA A 97 10.15 8.53 -34.05
CA ALA A 97 8.80 7.96 -34.01
C ALA A 97 7.82 8.76 -34.87
N SER A 98 7.82 10.09 -34.73
CA SER A 98 6.94 10.99 -35.47
C SER A 98 7.18 10.90 -36.97
N ALA A 99 8.44 10.72 -37.40
CA ALA A 99 8.77 10.54 -38.81
C ALA A 99 8.19 9.25 -39.41
N TYR A 100 8.07 8.17 -38.63
CA TYR A 100 7.59 6.87 -39.10
C TYR A 100 6.10 6.63 -38.89
N LEU A 101 5.56 7.05 -37.75
CA LEU A 101 4.19 6.75 -37.33
C LEU A 101 3.22 7.92 -37.59
N GLY A 102 3.75 9.11 -37.82
CA GLY A 102 3.00 10.36 -37.91
C GLY A 102 3.13 11.18 -36.62
N GLU A 103 2.92 12.49 -36.75
CA GLU A 103 3.14 13.48 -35.68
C GLU A 103 2.31 13.19 -34.42
N GLU A 104 1.04 12.79 -34.59
CA GLU A 104 0.14 12.41 -33.50
C GLU A 104 0.71 11.25 -32.66
N MET A 105 1.02 10.12 -33.28
CA MET A 105 1.45 8.93 -32.53
C MET A 105 2.84 9.07 -31.91
N GLY A 106 3.76 9.77 -32.55
CA GLY A 106 5.08 10.03 -31.98
C GLY A 106 5.04 11.04 -30.84
N SER A 107 4.29 12.15 -31.00
CA SER A 107 4.21 13.18 -29.96
C SER A 107 3.32 12.74 -28.79
N GLU A 108 2.13 12.20 -29.03
CA GLU A 108 1.23 11.77 -27.94
C GLU A 108 1.85 10.62 -27.16
N ALA A 109 2.24 9.51 -27.80
CA ALA A 109 2.66 8.33 -27.03
C ALA A 109 3.95 8.53 -26.21
N ILE A 110 4.88 9.38 -26.67
CA ILE A 110 6.20 9.52 -26.05
C ILE A 110 6.37 10.89 -25.37
N MET A 111 5.94 12.00 -25.97
CA MET A 111 6.00 13.29 -25.26
C MET A 111 5.03 13.37 -24.10
N GLU A 112 3.85 12.76 -24.20
CA GLU A 112 2.93 12.72 -23.06
C GLU A 112 3.57 11.94 -21.90
N MET A 113 4.14 10.76 -22.18
CA MET A 113 4.86 9.98 -21.17
C MET A 113 6.04 10.75 -20.54
N ILE A 114 6.87 11.43 -21.33
CA ILE A 114 7.98 12.25 -20.81
C ILE A 114 7.46 13.43 -20.00
N SER A 115 6.48 14.16 -20.54
CA SER A 115 5.98 15.38 -19.93
C SER A 115 5.23 15.09 -18.62
N GLU A 116 4.45 14.01 -18.56
CA GLU A 116 3.77 13.58 -17.35
C GLU A 116 4.77 13.05 -16.31
N SER A 117 5.76 12.26 -16.72
CA SER A 117 6.83 11.79 -15.83
C SER A 117 7.65 12.96 -15.28
N MET A 118 7.97 13.96 -16.11
CA MET A 118 8.70 15.16 -15.70
C MET A 118 7.84 16.04 -14.78
N SER A 119 6.55 16.21 -15.09
CA SER A 119 5.60 16.95 -14.25
C SER A 119 5.49 16.30 -12.88
N SER A 120 5.28 14.99 -12.82
CA SER A 120 5.22 14.23 -11.57
C SER A 120 6.52 14.32 -10.78
N ALA A 121 7.69 14.22 -11.44
CA ALA A 121 8.99 14.36 -10.78
C ALA A 121 9.22 15.78 -10.24
N LEU A 122 8.80 16.82 -10.96
CA LEU A 122 8.86 18.21 -10.51
C LEU A 122 7.90 18.45 -9.34
N GLU A 123 6.67 17.93 -9.42
CA GLU A 123 5.67 18.07 -8.36
C GLU A 123 6.10 17.37 -7.07
N SER A 124 6.54 16.11 -7.17
CA SER A 124 6.89 15.28 -6.02
C SER A 124 8.20 15.66 -5.34
N ASN A 125 9.21 16.14 -6.09
CA ASN A 125 10.53 16.42 -5.54
C ASN A 125 10.81 17.91 -5.39
N TYR A 126 10.72 18.68 -6.48
CA TYR A 126 11.14 20.08 -6.48
C TYR A 126 10.09 20.98 -5.85
N ASN A 127 8.82 20.85 -6.25
CA ASN A 127 7.73 21.62 -5.68
C ASN A 127 7.53 21.24 -4.21
N ALA A 128 7.57 19.95 -3.86
CA ALA A 128 7.52 19.52 -2.47
C ALA A 128 8.69 20.03 -1.62
N ALA A 129 9.93 20.02 -2.14
CA ALA A 129 11.09 20.56 -1.43
C ALA A 129 11.01 22.09 -1.26
N LEU A 130 10.63 22.82 -2.32
CA LEU A 130 10.40 24.26 -2.25
C LEU A 130 9.28 24.59 -1.26
N GLN A 131 8.17 23.86 -1.30
CA GLN A 131 7.07 24.01 -0.35
C GLN A 131 7.55 23.74 1.08
N THR A 132 8.32 22.69 1.31
CA THR A 132 8.92 22.39 2.63
C THR A 132 9.80 23.54 3.12
N ILE A 133 10.69 24.06 2.28
CA ILE A 133 11.56 25.19 2.61
C ILE A 133 10.72 26.43 2.95
N LEU A 134 9.73 26.76 2.10
CA LEU A 134 8.86 27.92 2.32
C LEU A 134 7.96 27.75 3.55
N ASN A 135 7.55 26.53 3.88
CA ASN A 135 6.77 26.21 5.06
C ASN A 135 7.57 26.42 6.35
N VAL A 136 8.83 25.97 6.39
CA VAL A 136 9.72 26.17 7.52
C VAL A 136 10.09 27.66 7.70
N TRP A 137 10.38 28.36 6.60
CA TRP A 137 10.93 29.72 6.66
C TRP A 137 9.90 30.85 6.64
N ARG A 138 8.73 30.60 6.05
CA ARG A 138 7.72 31.65 5.82
C ARG A 138 6.29 31.23 6.22
N GLY A 139 6.09 30.02 6.79
CA GLY A 139 4.78 29.55 7.25
C GLY A 139 3.75 29.42 6.12
N CYS A 140 4.18 28.97 4.93
CA CYS A 140 3.42 29.08 3.68
C CYS A 140 2.47 27.92 3.33
N LEU A 141 1.91 27.22 4.31
CA LEU A 141 0.79 26.28 4.09
C LEU A 141 -0.27 26.54 5.16
N PRO A 142 -1.57 26.33 4.89
CA PRO A 142 -2.52 26.17 5.98
C PRO A 142 -1.96 25.17 7.02
N PRO A 143 -1.91 25.56 8.31
CA PRO A 143 -1.25 24.74 9.32
C PRO A 143 -2.03 23.44 9.54
N ASP A 144 -1.42 22.30 9.22
CA ASP A 144 -1.98 20.98 9.51
C ASP A 144 -1.48 20.45 10.86
N LEU A 145 -2.18 20.83 11.93
CA LEU A 145 -1.85 20.41 13.29
C LEU A 145 -2.13 18.92 13.55
N SER A 146 -2.83 18.20 12.65
CA SER A 146 -3.13 16.79 12.84
C SER A 146 -1.87 15.92 12.84
N VAL A 147 -0.86 16.31 12.05
CA VAL A 147 0.45 15.66 12.02
C VAL A 147 1.19 15.85 13.34
N ALA A 148 1.11 17.05 13.93
CA ALA A 148 1.69 17.33 15.24
C ALA A 148 1.00 16.54 16.36
N GLN A 149 -0.34 16.45 16.32
CA GLN A 149 -1.11 15.65 17.28
C GLN A 149 -0.78 14.16 17.17
N THR A 150 -0.71 13.64 15.94
CA THR A 150 -0.31 12.25 15.68
C THR A 150 1.11 11.97 16.19
N MET A 151 2.02 12.92 16.01
CA MET A 151 3.37 12.83 16.55
C MET A 151 3.37 12.78 18.08
N GLY A 152 2.54 13.60 18.73
CA GLY A 152 2.36 13.60 20.18
C GLY A 152 1.90 12.24 20.72
N MET A 153 1.00 11.55 20.02
CA MET A 153 0.54 10.22 20.42
C MET A 153 1.65 9.15 20.44
N ARG A 154 2.74 9.36 19.71
CA ARG A 154 3.87 8.42 19.60
C ARG A 154 5.20 9.02 20.05
N ILE A 155 5.16 10.08 20.86
CA ILE A 155 6.36 10.86 21.21
C ILE A 155 7.48 10.01 21.82
N ASP A 156 7.14 8.99 22.61
CA ASP A 156 8.11 8.09 23.26
C ASP A 156 8.87 7.15 22.30
N SER A 157 8.34 6.91 21.10
CA SER A 157 8.93 5.97 20.13
C SER A 157 9.53 6.66 18.91
N VAL A 158 9.52 7.99 18.89
CA VAL A 158 9.97 8.77 17.75
C VAL A 158 11.32 9.40 18.03
N ASP A 159 12.25 9.24 17.08
CA ASP A 159 13.53 9.95 17.09
C ASP A 159 13.33 11.46 16.93
N THR A 160 14.11 12.24 17.68
CA THR A 160 13.99 13.71 17.72
C THR A 160 14.25 14.34 16.35
N LYS A 161 15.17 13.82 15.53
CA LYS A 161 15.45 14.35 14.19
C LYS A 161 14.29 14.08 13.25
N TYR A 162 13.70 12.89 13.33
CA TYR A 162 12.49 12.57 12.57
C TYR A 162 11.32 13.48 12.98
N ALA A 163 11.06 13.63 14.28
CA ALA A 163 10.02 14.53 14.78
C ALA A 163 10.22 15.96 14.26
N THR A 164 11.44 16.48 14.34
CA THR A 164 11.77 17.83 13.86
C THR A 164 11.53 17.97 12.36
N SER A 165 11.92 16.96 11.56
CA SER A 165 11.75 16.96 10.10
C SER A 165 10.27 16.98 9.66
N VAL A 166 9.38 16.44 10.50
CA VAL A 166 7.94 16.34 10.23
C VAL A 166 7.17 17.54 10.78
N LEU A 167 7.59 18.08 11.94
CA LEU A 167 6.93 19.21 12.60
C LEU A 167 7.34 20.57 12.00
N ALA A 168 8.57 20.71 11.53
CA ALA A 168 9.06 21.94 10.92
C ALA A 168 8.23 22.41 9.70
N PRO A 169 7.81 21.53 8.77
CA PRO A 169 6.97 21.92 7.63
C PRO A 169 5.47 22.08 7.94
N THR A 170 5.03 21.93 9.19
CA THR A 170 3.62 22.11 9.58
C THR A 170 3.12 23.55 9.41
N SER A 171 4.01 24.52 9.11
CA SER A 171 3.67 25.93 8.82
C SER A 171 2.84 26.63 9.92
N ALA A 172 2.98 26.18 11.16
CA ALA A 172 2.25 26.67 12.31
C ALA A 172 3.17 27.40 13.29
N LEU A 173 2.60 28.23 14.17
CA LEU A 173 3.37 28.91 15.21
C LEU A 173 3.94 27.88 16.20
N PRO A 174 5.17 28.04 16.70
CA PRO A 174 5.78 27.04 17.58
C PRO A 174 4.92 26.67 18.80
N TYR A 175 4.19 27.63 19.38
CA TYR A 175 3.30 27.37 20.50
C TYR A 175 2.05 26.58 20.12
N THR A 176 1.52 26.72 18.89
CA THR A 176 0.36 25.92 18.44
C THR A 176 0.77 24.50 18.10
N ILE A 177 2.00 24.32 17.57
CA ILE A 177 2.60 23.00 17.39
C ILE A 177 2.79 22.31 18.74
N LEU A 178 3.32 23.04 19.73
CA LEU A 178 3.50 22.53 21.08
C LEU A 178 2.17 22.10 21.72
N GLU A 179 1.12 22.92 21.58
CA GLU A 179 -0.21 22.58 22.11
C GLU A 179 -0.80 21.33 21.45
N ALA A 180 -0.64 21.17 20.13
CA ALA A 180 -1.08 19.96 19.44
C ALA A 180 -0.28 18.72 19.87
N LEU A 181 1.03 18.86 20.11
CA LEU A 181 1.88 17.79 20.64
C LEU A 181 1.45 17.37 22.05
N THR A 182 1.22 18.32 22.96
CA THR A 182 0.74 18.03 24.32
C THR A 182 -0.64 17.41 24.29
N GLN A 183 -1.54 17.86 23.42
CA GLN A 183 -2.85 17.23 23.25
C GLN A 183 -2.73 15.77 22.79
N GLY A 184 -1.86 15.48 21.81
CA GLY A 184 -1.59 14.12 21.35
C GLY A 184 -1.01 13.23 22.46
N ALA A 185 -0.06 13.75 23.24
CA ALA A 185 0.53 13.04 24.37
C ALA A 185 -0.51 12.76 25.48
N ASN A 186 -1.38 13.74 25.78
CA ASN A 186 -2.46 13.57 26.75
C ASN A 186 -3.46 12.49 26.30
N ASN A 187 -3.84 12.46 25.02
CA ASN A 187 -4.71 11.42 24.48
C ASN A 187 -4.08 10.03 24.63
N ARG A 188 -2.78 9.90 24.37
CA ARG A 188 -2.05 8.64 24.59
C ARG A 188 -2.08 8.22 26.06
N LEU A 189 -1.80 9.15 26.98
CA LEU A 189 -1.84 8.87 28.42
C LEU A 189 -3.23 8.39 28.86
N GLN A 190 -4.30 9.04 28.40
CA GLN A 190 -5.66 8.62 28.70
C GLN A 190 -5.96 7.19 28.21
N GLN A 191 -5.50 6.83 27.01
CA GLN A 191 -5.63 5.46 26.49
C GLN A 191 -4.87 4.45 27.36
N LEU A 192 -3.65 4.78 27.78
CA LEU A 192 -2.84 3.90 28.63
C LEU A 192 -3.48 3.69 30.01
N TYR A 193 -3.97 4.75 30.66
CA TYR A 193 -4.65 4.65 31.95
C TYR A 193 -5.95 3.87 31.86
N THR A 194 -6.77 4.11 30.83
CA THR A 194 -8.02 3.37 30.63
C THR A 194 -7.76 1.88 30.45
N ASN A 195 -6.74 1.52 29.66
CA ASN A 195 -6.37 0.11 29.48
C ASN A 195 -5.84 -0.53 30.76
N LEU A 196 -5.06 0.23 31.56
CA LEU A 196 -4.56 -0.24 32.84
C LEU A 196 -5.70 -0.48 33.86
N ASP A 197 -6.65 0.45 33.95
CA ASP A 197 -7.80 0.33 34.85
C ASP A 197 -8.66 -0.89 34.49
N ASN A 198 -8.90 -1.10 33.20
CA ASN A 198 -9.64 -2.27 32.71
C ASN A 198 -8.91 -3.59 33.05
N ALA A 199 -7.60 -3.65 32.79
CA ALA A 199 -6.78 -4.82 33.11
C ALA A 199 -6.73 -5.10 34.62
N TYR A 200 -6.63 -4.05 35.44
CA TYR A 200 -6.65 -4.16 36.90
C TYR A 200 -8.01 -4.68 37.40
N GLY A 201 -9.12 -4.15 36.88
CA GLY A 201 -10.45 -4.63 37.20
C GLY A 201 -10.66 -6.11 36.85
N GLU A 202 -10.16 -6.52 35.67
CA GLU A 202 -10.21 -7.91 35.23
C GLU A 202 -9.42 -8.83 36.17
N LEU A 203 -8.20 -8.45 36.56
CA LEU A 203 -7.38 -9.22 37.50
C LEU A 203 -8.03 -9.38 38.87
N ILE A 204 -8.69 -8.33 39.39
CA ILE A 204 -9.47 -8.44 40.63
C ILE A 204 -10.62 -9.42 40.48
N ALA A 205 -11.37 -9.35 39.38
CA ALA A 205 -12.49 -10.25 39.12
C ALA A 205 -12.03 -11.71 39.03
N GLN A 206 -10.94 -11.97 38.31
CA GLN A 206 -10.33 -13.29 38.20
C GLN A 206 -9.86 -13.82 39.56
N LYS A 207 -9.18 -13.00 40.36
CA LYS A 207 -8.77 -13.34 41.74
C LYS A 207 -9.98 -13.74 42.59
N ASN A 208 -11.03 -12.94 42.57
CA ASN A 208 -12.24 -13.20 43.35
C ASN A 208 -12.94 -14.49 42.91
N ALA A 209 -12.99 -14.75 41.61
CA ALA A 209 -13.55 -15.99 41.07
C ALA A 209 -12.75 -17.22 41.53
N LEU A 210 -11.42 -17.16 41.50
CA LEU A 210 -10.54 -18.24 41.97
C LEU A 210 -10.71 -18.50 43.46
N MET A 211 -10.74 -17.44 44.28
CA MET A 211 -10.97 -17.57 45.73
C MET A 211 -12.32 -18.22 46.04
N ARG A 212 -13.39 -17.82 45.34
CA ARG A 212 -14.72 -18.42 45.51
C ARG A 212 -14.72 -19.88 45.08
N SER A 213 -14.10 -20.22 43.96
CA SER A 213 -13.99 -21.60 43.49
C SER A 213 -13.29 -22.49 44.52
N PHE A 214 -12.20 -22.02 45.13
CA PHE A 214 -11.52 -22.76 46.19
C PHE A 214 -12.41 -22.98 47.42
N LEU A 215 -13.12 -21.93 47.87
CA LEU A 215 -14.05 -22.04 49.00
C LEU A 215 -15.21 -23.00 48.71
N THR A 216 -15.77 -22.96 47.50
CA THR A 216 -16.83 -23.88 47.08
C THR A 216 -16.33 -25.33 47.08
N ALA A 217 -15.19 -25.60 46.46
CA ALA A 217 -14.61 -26.95 46.42
C ALA A 217 -14.31 -27.48 47.83
N PHE A 218 -13.82 -26.61 48.73
CA PHE A 218 -13.57 -26.97 50.12
C PHE A 218 -14.87 -27.27 50.90
N SER A 219 -15.93 -26.49 50.66
CA SER A 219 -17.24 -26.75 51.24
C SER A 219 -17.82 -28.08 50.75
N GLU A 220 -17.70 -28.38 49.46
CA GLU A 220 -18.13 -29.65 48.86
C GLU A 220 -17.37 -30.83 49.48
N PHE A 221 -16.05 -30.72 49.63
CA PHE A 221 -15.22 -31.74 50.27
C PHE A 221 -15.70 -32.07 51.70
N TYR A 222 -15.99 -31.06 52.53
CA TYR A 222 -16.48 -31.29 53.88
C TYR A 222 -17.86 -31.96 53.91
N LEU A 223 -18.76 -31.55 53.01
CA LEU A 223 -20.09 -32.17 52.91
C LEU A 223 -19.97 -33.64 52.51
N THR A 224 -19.08 -33.99 51.58
CA THR A 224 -18.80 -35.38 51.22
C THR A 224 -18.27 -36.16 52.42
N LEU A 225 -17.28 -35.64 53.15
CA LEU A 225 -16.71 -36.32 54.31
C LEU A 225 -17.74 -36.56 55.42
N ILE A 226 -18.61 -35.59 55.69
CA ILE A 226 -19.69 -35.74 56.67
C ILE A 226 -20.67 -36.84 56.22
N ASN A 227 -21.09 -36.81 54.95
CA ASN A 227 -22.01 -37.81 54.41
C ASN A 227 -21.42 -39.21 54.49
N ASP A 228 -20.16 -39.39 54.10
CA ASP A 228 -19.46 -40.68 54.16
C ASP A 228 -19.43 -41.21 55.60
N LEU A 229 -19.11 -40.37 56.58
CA LEU A 229 -19.07 -40.76 58.00
C LEU A 229 -20.45 -41.12 58.55
N VAL A 230 -21.50 -40.39 58.13
CA VAL A 230 -22.89 -40.70 58.51
C VAL A 230 -23.32 -42.04 57.90
N PHE A 231 -23.05 -42.27 56.61
CA PHE A 231 -23.38 -43.54 55.95
C PHE A 231 -22.63 -44.72 56.58
N ASP A 232 -21.32 -44.58 56.85
CA ASP A 232 -20.54 -45.61 57.53
C ASP A 232 -21.11 -45.93 58.92
N SER A 233 -21.54 -44.91 59.66
CA SER A 233 -22.17 -45.08 60.98
C SER A 233 -23.51 -45.82 60.88
N ILE A 234 -24.34 -45.49 59.89
CA ILE A 234 -25.61 -46.19 59.63
C ILE A 234 -25.33 -47.66 59.29
N TYR A 235 -24.42 -47.93 58.35
CA TYR A 235 -24.05 -49.30 57.97
C TYR A 235 -23.45 -50.09 59.14
N PHE A 236 -22.72 -49.45 60.03
CA PHE A 236 -22.21 -50.08 61.24
C PHE A 236 -23.35 -50.50 62.17
N VAL A 237 -24.32 -49.60 62.43
CA VAL A 237 -25.50 -49.89 63.26
C VAL A 237 -26.32 -51.02 62.66
N GLU A 238 -26.63 -50.97 61.37
CA GLU A 238 -27.36 -52.03 60.66
C GLU A 238 -26.66 -53.38 60.79
N ARG A 239 -25.32 -53.41 60.70
CA ARG A 239 -24.54 -54.64 60.86
C ARG A 239 -24.64 -55.18 62.28
N VAL A 240 -24.51 -54.33 63.29
CA VAL A 240 -24.64 -54.71 64.70
C VAL A 240 -26.05 -55.25 64.98
N GLU A 241 -27.08 -54.59 64.47
CA GLU A 241 -28.48 -55.04 64.61
C GLU A 241 -28.70 -56.42 63.97
N ASN A 242 -28.17 -56.64 62.76
CA ASN A 242 -28.24 -57.94 62.10
C ASN A 242 -27.52 -59.05 62.88
N TYR A 243 -26.35 -58.76 63.48
CA TYR A 243 -25.66 -59.71 64.35
C TYR A 243 -26.45 -60.02 65.62
N ALA A 244 -27.06 -59.01 66.25
CA ALA A 244 -27.87 -59.20 67.46
C ALA A 244 -29.12 -60.04 67.19
N ASN A 245 -29.75 -59.89 66.03
CA ASN A 245 -30.96 -60.62 65.65
C ASN A 245 -30.69 -62.06 65.16
N THR A 246 -29.43 -62.43 64.92
CA THR A 246 -29.04 -63.78 64.45
C THR A 246 -28.30 -64.61 65.51
N ALA A 247 -27.99 -64.02 66.67
CA ALA A 247 -27.40 -64.68 67.85
C ALA A 247 -28.48 -65.16 68.83
#